data_AF-A0A673G5F4-F1
#
_entry.id   AF-A0A673G5F4-F1
#
_cell.length_a   1.000
_cell.length_b   1.000
_cell.length_c   1.000
_cell.angle_alpha   90.00
_cell.angle_beta   90.00
_cell.angle_gamma   90.00
#
_symmetry.space_group_name_H-M   'P 1'
#
loop_
_entity.id
_entity.type
_entity.pdbx_description
1 polymer ?
#
loop_
_entity_poly.entity_id
_entity_poly.type
_entity_poly.pdbx_seq_one_letter_code
_entity_poly.pdbx_strand_id
1 'polypeptide(L)'
;MKYIMESLPDRGRASWHLGAIWALSQFQDEELFLGVYPDNYFTDQPALEATKTFREKLVEVTNIIKSRNEKLKLPYWYLSPDRIPNSVAI
;
A
#
# COMPACT_ATOMS: atom_id res chain seq x y z
N MET A 1 5.33 -28.36 -23.55
CA MET A 1 6.02 -28.25 -22.24
C MET A 1 7.51 -27.95 -22.34
N LYS A 2 8.31 -28.69 -23.14
CA LYS A 2 9.76 -28.43 -23.27
C LYS A 2 10.10 -26.95 -23.56
N TYR A 3 9.54 -26.38 -24.62
CA TYR A 3 9.80 -24.99 -25.01
C TYR A 3 9.32 -23.95 -23.99
N ILE A 4 8.26 -24.24 -23.22
CA ILE A 4 7.79 -23.35 -22.15
C ILE A 4 8.85 -23.28 -21.04
N MET A 5 9.35 -24.43 -20.60
CA MET A 5 10.37 -24.48 -19.55
C MET A 5 11.70 -23.86 -19.99
N GLU A 6 12.07 -24.01 -21.26
CA GLU A 6 13.27 -23.39 -21.85
C GLU A 6 13.12 -21.86 -22.02
N SER A 7 11.89 -21.36 -22.12
CA SER A 7 11.60 -19.93 -22.26
C SER A 7 11.40 -19.22 -20.92
N LEU A 8 11.05 -19.95 -19.86
CA LEU A 8 10.95 -19.40 -18.51
C LEU A 8 12.33 -18.99 -17.97
N PRO A 9 12.38 -18.08 -16.98
CA PRO A 9 13.63 -17.71 -16.34
C PRO A 9 14.37 -18.93 -15.78
N ASP A 10 15.69 -18.93 -15.94
CA ASP A 10 16.54 -19.88 -15.22
C ASP A 10 16.42 -19.65 -13.70
N ARG A 11 16.93 -20.62 -12.92
CA ARG A 11 16.83 -20.59 -11.47
C ARG A 11 17.48 -19.35 -10.84
N GLY A 12 18.57 -18.85 -11.41
CA GLY A 12 19.26 -17.66 -10.90
C GLY A 12 18.42 -16.41 -11.12
N ARG A 13 17.87 -16.22 -12.32
CA ARG A 13 16.98 -15.10 -12.65
C ARG A 13 15.68 -15.17 -11.85
N ALA A 14 15.09 -16.35 -11.69
CA ALA A 14 13.91 -16.54 -10.87
C ALA A 14 14.17 -16.19 -9.40
N SER A 15 15.32 -16.61 -8.84
CA SER A 15 15.72 -16.27 -7.47
C SER A 15 15.89 -14.76 -7.27
N TRP A 16 16.59 -14.08 -8.18
CA TRP A 16 16.75 -12.62 -8.13
C TRP A 16 15.42 -11.89 -8.25
N HIS A 17 14.56 -12.34 -9.15
CA HIS A 17 13.23 -11.76 -9.35
C HIS A 17 12.36 -11.89 -8.09
N LEU A 18 12.36 -13.06 -7.45
CA LEU A 18 11.64 -13.28 -6.20
C LEU A 18 12.18 -12.40 -5.08
N GLY A 19 13.50 -12.31 -4.93
CA GLY A 19 14.13 -11.45 -3.91
C GLY A 19 13.79 -9.98 -4.10
N ALA A 20 13.87 -9.48 -5.34
CA ALA A 20 13.54 -8.10 -5.67
C ALA A 20 12.07 -7.77 -5.40
N ILE A 21 11.13 -8.60 -5.90
CA ILE A 21 9.69 -8.37 -5.66
C ILE A 21 9.37 -8.46 -4.18
N TRP A 22 9.91 -9.46 -3.47
CA TRP A 22 9.67 -9.63 -2.05
C TRP A 22 10.12 -8.40 -1.27
N ALA A 23 11.34 -7.93 -1.49
CA ALA A 23 11.90 -6.77 -0.80
C ALA A 23 11.09 -5.49 -1.08
N LEU A 24 10.74 -5.23 -2.35
CA LEU A 24 10.04 -4.00 -2.76
C LEU A 24 8.54 -4.00 -2.43
N SER A 25 7.99 -5.10 -1.94
CA SER A 25 6.57 -5.22 -1.57
C SER A 25 6.33 -5.14 -0.06
N GLN A 26 7.37 -4.91 0.74
CA GLN A 26 7.24 -4.78 2.20
C GLN A 26 6.97 -3.33 2.62
N PHE A 27 6.38 -3.17 3.80
CA PHE A 27 6.33 -1.90 4.51
C PHE A 27 7.48 -1.82 5.52
N GLN A 28 7.90 -0.60 5.86
CA GLN A 28 8.77 -0.38 7.02
C GLN A 28 8.00 -0.59 8.34
N ASP A 29 8.69 -0.90 9.42
CA ASP A 29 8.06 -1.08 10.74
C ASP A 29 7.36 0.20 11.23
N GLU A 30 7.90 1.37 10.88
CA GLU A 30 7.39 2.69 11.23
C GLU A 30 6.79 3.43 10.01
N GLU A 31 6.12 2.70 9.10
CA GLU A 31 5.53 3.25 7.89
C GLU A 31 4.47 4.34 8.20
N LEU A 32 4.59 5.49 7.52
CA LEU A 32 3.61 6.57 7.62
C LEU A 32 2.58 6.46 6.49
N PHE A 33 1.41 5.93 6.83
CA PHE A 33 0.29 5.79 5.91
C PHE A 33 -0.44 7.11 5.62
N LEU A 34 -1.18 7.12 4.52
CA LEU A 34 -1.84 8.29 3.95
C LEU A 34 -2.67 9.03 5.00
N GLY A 35 -2.39 10.33 5.12
CA GLY A 35 -3.10 11.23 6.03
C GLY A 35 -2.51 11.27 7.44
N VAL A 36 -1.57 10.39 7.80
CA VAL A 36 -0.82 10.49 9.06
C VAL A 36 0.33 11.49 8.87
N TYR A 37 0.23 12.65 9.52
CA TYR A 37 1.23 13.71 9.47
C TYR A 37 1.72 13.95 10.90
N PRO A 38 2.84 13.33 11.32
CA PRO A 38 3.40 13.52 12.66
C PRO A 38 4.09 14.90 12.78
N ASP A 39 4.66 15.37 11.68
CA ASP A 39 5.28 16.68 11.60
C ASP A 39 4.19 17.77 11.46
N ASN A 40 4.03 18.57 12.51
CA ASN A 40 3.01 19.62 12.60
C ASN A 40 3.42 20.88 11.83
N TYR A 41 3.59 20.78 10.51
CA TYR A 41 3.89 21.93 9.65
C TYR A 41 2.71 22.91 9.56
N PHE A 42 1.49 22.40 9.64
CA PHE A 42 0.29 23.23 9.71
C PHE A 42 -0.01 23.60 11.17
N THR A 43 -0.05 24.90 11.45
CA THR A 43 -0.45 25.45 12.75
C THR A 43 -1.82 26.11 12.72
N ASP A 44 -2.32 26.43 11.53
CA ASP A 44 -3.57 27.15 11.35
C ASP A 44 -4.77 26.21 11.54
N GLN A 45 -5.75 26.67 12.33
CA GLN A 45 -6.94 25.90 12.66
C GLN A 45 -7.68 25.33 11.43
N PRO A 46 -7.89 26.09 10.33
CA PRO A 46 -8.56 25.54 9.15
C PRO A 46 -7.80 24.38 8.49
N ALA A 47 -6.46 24.43 8.49
CA ALA A 47 -5.63 23.38 7.91
C ALA A 47 -5.66 22.11 8.77
N LEU A 48 -5.69 22.26 10.10
CA LEU A 48 -5.84 21.14 11.03
C LEU A 48 -7.22 20.48 10.89
N GLU A 49 -8.28 21.26 10.75
CA GLU A 49 -9.64 20.76 10.52
C GLU A 49 -9.79 20.05 9.16
N ALA A 50 -9.16 20.60 8.11
CA ALA A 50 -9.11 19.95 6.81
C ALA A 50 -8.38 18.59 6.88
N THR A 51 -7.25 18.54 7.59
CA THR A 51 -6.47 17.30 7.80
C THR A 51 -7.28 16.25 8.57
N LYS A 52 -7.99 16.67 9.62
CA LYS A 52 -8.88 15.78 10.38
C LYS A 52 -10.00 15.23 9.51
N THR A 53 -10.67 16.10 8.75
CA THR A 53 -11.74 15.71 7.82
C THR A 53 -11.22 14.74 6.75
N PHE A 54 -10.00 14.98 6.24
CA PHE A 54 -9.36 14.08 5.30
C PHE A 54 -9.15 12.68 5.91
N ARG A 55 -8.60 12.59 7.12
CA ARG A 55 -8.42 11.31 7.83
C ARG A 55 -9.74 10.56 8.04
N GLU A 56 -10.80 11.26 8.44
CA GLU A 56 -12.13 10.66 8.64
C GLU A 56 -12.67 10.04 7.35
N LYS A 57 -12.54 10.74 6.22
CA LYS A 57 -12.92 10.20 4.90
C LYS A 57 -12.08 9.00 4.48
N LEU A 58 -10.79 8.98 4.80
CA LEU A 58 -9.94 7.82 4.51
C LEU A 58 -10.40 6.59 5.29
N VAL A 59 -10.76 6.74 6.57
CA VAL A 59 -11.33 5.65 7.38
C VAL A 59 -12.63 5.12 6.77
N GLU A 60 -13.50 6.00 6.29
CA GLU A 60 -14.73 5.61 5.59
C GLU A 60 -14.42 4.77 4.34
N VAL A 61 -13.49 5.23 3.49
CA VAL A 61 -13.07 4.51 2.28
C VAL A 61 -12.46 3.14 2.62
N THR A 62 -11.62 3.05 3.65
CA THR A 62 -11.08 1.77 4.15
C THR A 62 -12.20 0.80 4.51
N ASN A 63 -13.23 1.27 5.23
CA ASN A 63 -14.37 0.43 5.62
C ASN A 63 -15.19 -0.04 4.40
N ILE A 64 -15.40 0.84 3.41
CA ILE A 64 -16.05 0.49 2.14
C ILE A 64 -15.26 -0.60 1.42
N ILE A 65 -13.94 -0.44 1.31
CA ILE A 65 -13.03 -1.40 0.66
C ILE A 65 -13.05 -2.75 1.38
N LYS A 66 -12.99 -2.74 2.72
CA LYS A 66 -13.06 -3.96 3.54
C LYS A 66 -14.38 -4.71 3.30
N SER A 67 -15.52 -4.02 3.39
CA SER A 67 -16.85 -4.59 3.17
C SER A 67 -17.04 -5.14 1.75
N ARG A 68 -16.47 -4.46 0.74
CA ARG A 68 -16.46 -4.96 -0.63
C ARG A 68 -15.61 -6.23 -0.75
N ASN A 69 -14.41 -6.23 -0.17
CA ASN A 69 -13.44 -7.32 -0.27
C ASN A 69 -13.93 -8.63 0.37
N GLU A 70 -14.75 -8.56 1.42
CA GLU A 70 -15.40 -9.73 2.03
C GLU A 70 -16.26 -10.55 1.05
N LYS A 71 -16.77 -9.91 0.00
CA LYS A 71 -17.62 -10.53 -1.03
C LYS A 71 -16.83 -11.06 -2.23
N LEU A 72 -15.51 -10.82 -2.29
CA LEU A 72 -14.67 -11.17 -3.42
C LEU A 72 -13.87 -12.43 -3.13
N LYS A 73 -13.79 -13.33 -4.13
CA LYS A 73 -12.91 -14.51 -4.05
C LYS A 73 -11.44 -14.11 -3.92
N LEU A 74 -11.05 -12.99 -4.53
CA LEU A 74 -9.73 -12.40 -4.43
C LEU A 74 -9.86 -10.93 -4.02
N PRO A 75 -9.60 -10.59 -2.75
CA PRO A 75 -9.62 -9.21 -2.26
C PRO A 75 -8.62 -8.29 -2.96
N TYR A 76 -9.00 -7.03 -3.16
CA TYR A 76 -8.11 -5.98 -3.67
C TYR A 76 -7.76 -4.97 -2.57
N TRP A 77 -6.52 -5.02 -2.08
CA TRP A 77 -6.07 -4.22 -0.93
C TRP A 77 -5.11 -3.08 -1.26
N TYR A 78 -4.56 -3.04 -2.47
CA TYR A 78 -3.47 -2.12 -2.81
C TYR A 78 -3.81 -0.63 -2.70
N LEU A 79 -5.10 -0.27 -2.83
CA LEU A 79 -5.59 1.11 -2.68
C LEU A 79 -6.41 1.32 -1.40
N SER A 80 -6.26 0.42 -0.42
CA SER A 80 -6.85 0.64 0.90
C SER A 80 -6.04 1.73 1.63
N PRO A 81 -6.64 2.84 2.08
CA PRO A 81 -5.90 3.96 2.68
C PRO A 81 -4.96 3.59 3.82
N ASP A 82 -5.29 2.56 4.59
CA ASP A 82 -4.46 1.98 5.66
C ASP A 82 -3.23 1.19 5.15
N ARG A 83 -3.01 1.16 3.84
CA ARG A 83 -1.90 0.47 3.16
C ARG A 83 -1.22 1.33 2.10
N ILE A 84 -1.57 2.61 1.99
CA ILE A 84 -0.95 3.55 1.06
C ILE A 84 0.04 4.42 1.86
N PRO A 85 1.35 4.33 1.60
CA PRO A 85 2.32 5.26 2.18
C PRO A 85 2.05 6.71 1.77
N ASN A 86 2.43 7.67 2.62
CA ASN A 86 2.32 9.10 2.29
C ASN A 86 3.22 9.53 1.12
N SER A 87 4.30 8.79 0.87
CA SER A 87 5.34 9.14 -0.11
C SER A 87 5.91 7.88 -0.79
N VAL A 88 6.77 8.08 -1.78
CA VAL A 88 7.57 7.00 -2.37
C VAL A 88 8.82 6.81 -1.51
N ALA A 89 8.81 5.78 -0.66
CA ALA A 89 9.88 5.47 0.29
C ALA A 89 10.58 4.11 0.04
N ILE A 90 10.18 3.41 -1.03
CA ILE A 90 10.75 2.13 -1.50
C ILE A 90 10.76 2.05 -3.02
#